data_AF-A0A3M9Y264-F1
#
_entry.id   AF-A0A3M9Y264-F1
#
_cell.length_a   1.000
_cell.length_b   1.000
_cell.length_c   1.000
_cell.angle_alpha   90.00
_cell.angle_beta   90.00
_cell.angle_gamma   90.00
#
_symmetry.space_group_name_H-M   'P 1'
#
loop_
_entity.id
_entity.type
_entity.pdbx_description
1 polymer ?
#
loop_
_entity_poly.entity_id
_entity_poly.type
_entity_poly.pdbx_seq_one_letter_code
_entity_poly.pdbx_strand_id
1 'polypeptide(L)'
;MSASILFTAALLGVAQAYTVISAPGPFMLKNIDPIVFPGQYDKSHLHSFFGSDAVTVSTKTSAELQKGCTNLENPNDLSVYWIPTPLFTKDGGKTYEPIPVARFSAYYNLGEAPAEVAIPQNLKMVAGDAQAKTKAQVPADSKAEWFCEGGGGGALDANGFPSATCGTHLQQLLYFPSCVNEATLETAYKSRTHGTPNWCPKGMKSMPQLRFSIRYNLRKVLPNGWSGAAAPFKLSCGPAWCSHGDFINGWTEDSARAMVPTTSSKRDFFGVNGSRGAYKAGAQCKATDADPTRGTSDYAKSVVVMGKRSVDSAGWQSRSRLVRSE
;
A
#
# COMPACT_ATOMS: atom_id res chain seq x y z
N MET A 1 3.26 52.93 33.55
CA MET A 1 2.64 51.66 33.97
C MET A 1 2.24 50.89 32.73
N SER A 2 2.40 49.56 32.73
CA SER A 2 1.92 48.61 31.71
C SER A 2 0.36 48.63 31.65
N ALA A 3 -0.38 48.04 30.71
CA ALA A 3 -0.13 47.26 29.49
C ALA A 3 -1.37 47.49 28.54
N SER A 4 -1.66 46.83 27.42
CA SER A 4 -1.13 45.65 26.70
C SER A 4 -1.34 45.83 25.18
N ILE A 5 -0.64 45.04 24.36
CA ILE A 5 -1.07 44.74 22.98
C ILE A 5 -2.08 43.57 23.05
N LEU A 6 -3.21 43.68 22.35
CA LEU A 6 -4.12 42.55 22.11
C LEU A 6 -4.25 42.31 20.60
N PHE A 7 -3.41 41.39 20.11
CA PHE A 7 -3.67 40.70 18.85
C PHE A 7 -4.88 39.78 19.04
N THR A 8 -6.04 40.16 18.50
CA THR A 8 -7.15 39.21 18.37
C THR A 8 -6.87 38.32 17.17
N ALA A 9 -6.70 37.03 17.42
CA ALA A 9 -6.26 36.07 16.42
C ALA A 9 -7.18 36.00 15.19
N ALA A 10 -6.59 35.82 14.01
CA ALA A 10 -7.34 35.42 12.82
C ALA A 10 -8.01 34.06 13.07
N LEU A 11 -9.33 34.00 12.90
CA LEU A 11 -10.06 32.74 12.84
C LEU A 11 -9.59 31.98 11.59
N LEU A 12 -8.76 30.95 11.80
CA LEU A 12 -8.33 30.04 10.75
C LEU A 12 -9.57 29.34 10.17
N GLY A 13 -9.90 29.66 8.92
CA GLY A 13 -10.98 28.99 8.21
C GLY A 13 -10.68 27.50 8.04
N VAL A 14 -11.54 26.65 8.60
CA VAL A 14 -11.36 25.19 8.57
C VAL A 14 -11.78 24.65 7.20
N ALA A 15 -10.89 24.75 6.21
CA ALA A 15 -11.06 24.07 4.93
C ALA A 15 -10.71 22.58 5.07
N GLN A 16 -11.63 21.71 4.64
CA GLN A 16 -11.67 20.28 4.89
C GLN A 16 -11.28 19.51 3.61
N ALA A 17 -10.30 18.58 3.63
CA ALA A 17 -9.57 18.21 2.40
C ALA A 17 -8.66 16.95 2.49
N TYR A 18 -8.66 16.01 1.52
CA TYR A 18 -7.90 14.72 1.49
C TYR A 18 -6.37 14.82 1.29
N THR A 19 -5.62 13.75 1.63
CA THR A 19 -4.15 13.68 1.47
C THR A 19 -3.70 12.58 0.49
N VAL A 20 -2.60 12.82 -0.24
CA VAL A 20 -1.92 11.80 -1.07
C VAL A 20 -0.41 11.97 -0.97
N ILE A 21 0.33 10.86 -0.85
CA ILE A 21 1.79 10.80 -0.87
C ILE A 21 2.25 9.88 -2.00
N SER A 22 3.29 10.26 -2.74
CA SER A 22 3.79 9.51 -3.90
C SER A 22 5.28 9.19 -3.84
N ALA A 23 5.67 8.12 -4.53
CA ALA A 23 7.04 7.81 -4.92
C ALA A 23 7.13 7.58 -6.45
N PRO A 24 8.23 7.96 -7.11
CA PRO A 24 8.41 7.74 -8.55
C PRO A 24 8.61 6.25 -8.91
N GLY A 25 9.08 5.44 -7.95
CA GLY A 25 9.31 4.01 -8.09
C GLY A 25 9.76 3.39 -6.76
N PRO A 26 9.94 2.06 -6.69
CA PRO A 26 10.43 1.42 -5.49
C PRO A 26 11.91 1.72 -5.25
N PHE A 27 12.33 1.82 -3.99
CA PHE A 27 13.76 1.94 -3.64
C PHE A 27 14.45 0.57 -3.55
N MET A 28 13.67 -0.49 -3.34
CA MET A 28 14.15 -1.86 -3.16
C MET A 28 13.17 -2.87 -3.79
N LEU A 29 13.72 -3.90 -4.44
CA LEU A 29 13.00 -5.12 -4.81
C LEU A 29 13.59 -6.27 -3.99
N LYS A 30 12.78 -6.98 -3.20
CA LYS A 30 13.31 -8.00 -2.28
C LYS A 30 12.28 -9.05 -1.87
N ASN A 31 12.72 -10.28 -1.68
CA ASN A 31 11.87 -11.42 -1.31
C ASN A 31 11.68 -11.56 0.21
N ILE A 32 11.25 -10.48 0.86
CA ILE A 32 10.98 -10.42 2.31
C ILE A 32 9.54 -9.98 2.56
N ASP A 33 8.99 -10.40 3.70
CA ASP A 33 7.69 -9.92 4.19
C ASP A 33 7.70 -9.86 5.73
N PRO A 34 7.90 -8.68 6.35
CA PRO A 34 7.94 -8.54 7.80
C PRO A 34 6.56 -8.65 8.49
N ILE A 35 5.45 -8.81 7.76
CA ILE A 35 4.12 -9.06 8.33
C ILE A 35 3.80 -10.55 8.28
N VAL A 36 3.83 -11.15 7.09
CA VAL A 36 3.38 -12.53 6.85
C VAL A 36 4.48 -13.55 7.16
N PHE A 37 5.74 -13.23 6.87
CA PHE A 37 6.89 -14.13 7.04
C PHE A 37 8.05 -13.49 7.82
N PRO A 38 7.81 -12.97 9.03
CA PRO A 38 8.83 -12.26 9.80
C PRO A 38 10.05 -13.16 10.05
N GLY A 39 11.24 -12.64 9.75
CA GLY A 39 12.52 -13.34 9.89
C GLY A 39 12.89 -14.29 8.74
N GLN A 40 12.03 -14.52 7.75
CA GLN A 40 12.21 -15.60 6.75
C GLN A 40 12.44 -15.06 5.32
N TYR A 41 13.66 -15.24 4.81
CA TYR A 41 14.05 -14.90 3.43
C TYR A 41 13.69 -15.98 2.39
N ASP A 42 13.03 -17.07 2.80
CA ASP A 42 12.75 -18.23 1.96
C ASP A 42 11.25 -18.52 1.74
N LYS A 43 10.35 -17.68 2.28
CA LYS A 43 8.89 -17.85 2.16
C LYS A 43 8.21 -16.84 1.28
N SER A 44 8.70 -15.61 1.25
CA SER A 44 8.06 -14.52 0.53
C SER A 44 8.46 -14.49 -0.95
N HIS A 45 7.50 -14.18 -1.82
CA HIS A 45 7.76 -13.82 -3.21
C HIS A 45 8.42 -12.43 -3.29
N LEU A 46 8.91 -12.07 -4.48
CA LEU A 46 9.56 -10.78 -4.69
C LEU A 46 8.57 -9.62 -4.48
N HIS A 47 8.90 -8.67 -3.61
CA HIS A 47 8.13 -7.47 -3.32
C HIS A 47 8.83 -6.19 -3.79
N SER A 48 8.04 -5.20 -4.22
CA SER A 48 8.49 -3.84 -4.52
C SER A 48 8.21 -2.91 -3.34
N PHE A 49 9.25 -2.32 -2.75
CA PHE A 49 9.17 -1.49 -1.53
C PHE A 49 9.26 0.02 -1.80
N PHE A 50 8.41 0.78 -1.11
CA PHE A 50 8.32 2.24 -1.13
C PHE A 50 8.26 2.76 0.31
N GLY A 51 8.67 4.01 0.56
CA GLY A 51 8.70 4.60 1.89
C GLY A 51 10.04 4.42 2.60
N SER A 52 10.01 4.12 3.90
CA SER A 52 11.20 4.04 4.74
C SER A 52 12.10 2.85 4.41
N ASP A 53 13.39 3.15 4.33
CA ASP A 53 14.46 2.22 3.96
C ASP A 53 14.99 1.39 5.14
N ALA A 54 14.64 1.76 6.38
CA ALA A 54 14.89 0.98 7.60
C ALA A 54 14.02 -0.30 7.71
N VAL A 55 13.28 -0.66 6.64
CA VAL A 55 12.59 -1.94 6.54
C VAL A 55 13.57 -3.09 6.35
N THR A 56 13.36 -4.16 7.10
CA THR A 56 14.09 -5.42 7.04
C THR A 56 13.08 -6.57 7.10
N VAL A 57 13.54 -7.82 6.97
CA VAL A 57 12.70 -9.01 7.13
C VAL A 57 12.02 -9.13 8.51
N SER A 58 12.48 -8.36 9.51
CA SER A 58 12.05 -8.48 10.91
C SER A 58 11.48 -7.19 11.50
N THR A 59 11.31 -6.12 10.71
CA THR A 59 10.83 -4.82 11.19
C THR A 59 9.41 -4.92 11.76
N LYS A 60 9.18 -4.34 12.94
CA LYS A 60 7.91 -4.49 13.67
C LYS A 60 7.21 -3.19 14.05
N THR A 61 7.94 -2.09 14.17
CA THR A 61 7.48 -0.88 14.84
C THR A 61 7.64 0.36 13.98
N SER A 62 6.81 1.37 14.23
CA SER A 62 6.96 2.69 13.61
C SER A 62 8.29 3.34 14.02
N ALA A 63 8.74 3.11 15.26
CA ALA A 63 9.99 3.63 15.78
C ALA A 63 11.26 3.04 15.12
N GLU A 64 11.19 1.84 14.54
CA GLU A 64 12.26 1.33 13.66
C GLU A 64 12.28 2.11 12.35
N LEU A 65 11.13 2.25 11.70
CA LEU A 65 11.01 2.92 10.39
C LEU A 65 11.34 4.41 10.45
N GLN A 66 10.98 5.10 11.54
CA GLN A 66 11.22 6.54 11.74
C GLN A 66 12.71 6.91 11.86
N LYS A 67 13.59 5.93 12.06
CA LYS A 67 15.06 6.11 12.05
C LYS A 67 15.65 6.12 10.63
N GLY A 68 14.89 5.65 9.64
CA GLY A 68 15.35 5.52 8.26
C GLY A 68 15.19 6.79 7.41
N CYS A 69 15.47 6.59 6.13
CA CYS A 69 15.24 7.53 5.04
C CYS A 69 14.01 7.10 4.23
N THR A 70 13.14 8.05 3.86
CA THR A 70 11.98 7.77 3.00
C THR A 70 12.26 8.14 1.55
N ASN A 71 11.80 7.33 0.59
CA ASN A 71 11.85 7.67 -0.84
C ASN A 71 10.60 8.43 -1.34
N LEU A 72 9.70 8.80 -0.43
CA LEU A 72 8.44 9.49 -0.72
C LEU A 72 8.64 11.01 -0.81
N GLU A 73 7.67 11.68 -1.43
CA GLU A 73 7.68 13.15 -1.56
C GLU A 73 7.44 13.91 -0.24
N ASN A 74 6.93 13.25 0.81
CA ASN A 74 6.71 13.85 2.13
C ASN A 74 7.71 13.30 3.15
N PRO A 75 8.63 14.11 3.71
CA PRO A 75 9.64 13.64 4.67
C PRO A 75 9.08 13.21 6.03
N ASN A 76 7.81 13.50 6.32
CA ASN A 76 7.13 13.07 7.55
C ASN A 76 6.50 11.67 7.43
N ASP A 77 6.40 11.13 6.21
CA ASP A 77 5.94 9.76 5.97
C ASP A 77 7.14 8.81 5.89
N LEU A 78 7.45 8.20 7.04
CA LEU A 78 8.41 7.10 7.15
C LEU A 78 7.69 5.75 7.26
N SER A 79 6.44 5.65 6.84
CA SER A 79 5.81 4.35 6.65
C SER A 79 6.54 3.55 5.58
N VAL A 80 6.39 2.24 5.60
CA VAL A 80 6.83 1.39 4.50
C VAL A 80 5.62 0.71 3.87
N TYR A 81 5.62 0.70 2.54
CA TYR A 81 4.59 0.17 1.69
C TYR A 81 5.21 -0.86 0.76
N TRP A 82 4.57 -2.01 0.56
CA TRP A 82 5.01 -2.94 -0.48
C TRP A 82 3.84 -3.64 -1.18
N ILE A 83 4.15 -4.17 -2.36
CA ILE A 83 3.26 -4.95 -3.22
C ILE A 83 4.05 -6.05 -3.92
N PRO A 84 3.40 -7.13 -4.39
CA PRO A 84 4.03 -8.12 -5.28
C PRO A 84 4.67 -7.45 -6.49
N THR A 85 5.95 -7.74 -6.75
CA THR A 85 6.63 -7.15 -7.90
C THR A 85 5.92 -7.56 -9.19
N PRO A 86 5.44 -6.61 -10.00
CA PRO A 86 4.91 -6.89 -11.32
C PRO A 86 6.07 -7.22 -12.26
N LEU A 87 5.92 -8.28 -13.04
CA LEU A 87 6.96 -8.89 -13.86
C LEU A 87 6.45 -9.07 -15.28
N PHE A 88 7.21 -8.66 -16.29
CA PHE A 88 6.91 -8.93 -17.70
C PHE A 88 7.86 -9.96 -18.29
N THR A 89 7.47 -10.57 -19.41
CA THR A 89 8.28 -11.48 -20.20
C THR A 89 8.33 -11.02 -21.67
N LYS A 90 9.45 -11.28 -22.34
CA LYS A 90 9.63 -11.07 -23.79
C LYS A 90 9.74 -12.39 -24.58
N ASP A 91 9.82 -13.53 -23.90
CA ASP A 91 10.26 -14.82 -24.46
C ASP A 91 9.25 -15.97 -24.24
N GLY A 92 7.99 -15.62 -23.98
CA GLY A 92 6.91 -16.58 -23.72
C GLY A 92 6.88 -17.13 -22.29
N GLY A 93 7.53 -16.45 -21.34
CA GLY A 93 7.52 -16.79 -19.92
C GLY A 93 8.71 -17.63 -19.45
N LYS A 94 9.80 -17.70 -20.22
CA LYS A 94 11.04 -18.38 -19.80
C LYS A 94 11.85 -17.49 -18.87
N THR A 95 11.85 -16.18 -19.10
CA THR A 95 12.45 -15.16 -18.22
C THR A 95 11.43 -14.08 -17.86
N TYR A 96 11.68 -13.42 -16.72
CA TYR A 96 10.83 -12.39 -16.16
C TYR A 96 11.66 -11.23 -15.59
N GLU A 97 11.34 -10.01 -16.00
CA GLU A 97 11.98 -8.76 -15.56
C GLU A 97 10.95 -7.86 -14.85
N PRO A 98 11.33 -7.08 -13.82
CA PRO A 98 10.42 -6.15 -13.15
C PRO A 98 9.85 -5.08 -14.10
N ILE A 99 8.53 -4.88 -14.05
CA ILE A 99 7.86 -3.80 -14.78
C ILE A 99 8.19 -2.46 -14.12
N PRO A 100 8.70 -1.45 -14.86
CA PRO A 100 8.97 -0.13 -14.29
C PRO A 100 7.69 0.51 -13.77
N VAL A 101 7.68 0.85 -12.49
CA VAL A 101 6.65 1.71 -11.88
C VAL A 101 6.80 3.12 -12.44
N ALA A 102 5.68 3.73 -12.82
CA ALA A 102 5.59 5.12 -13.26
C ALA A 102 5.30 6.07 -12.10
N ARG A 103 4.47 5.60 -11.15
CA ARG A 103 4.13 6.28 -9.90
C ARG A 103 3.49 5.29 -8.94
N PHE A 104 3.96 5.26 -7.70
CA PHE A 104 3.19 4.77 -6.56
C PHE A 104 2.56 5.96 -5.85
N SER A 105 1.30 5.87 -5.46
CA SER A 105 0.61 6.88 -4.64
C SER A 105 -0.23 6.22 -3.55
N ALA A 106 0.08 6.53 -2.29
CA ALA A 106 -0.72 6.23 -1.11
C ALA A 106 -1.71 7.38 -0.88
N TYR A 107 -3.00 7.12 -1.08
CA TYR A 107 -4.08 8.04 -0.74
C TYR A 107 -4.53 7.79 0.68
N TYR A 108 -4.69 8.87 1.43
CA TYR A 108 -5.24 8.87 2.77
C TYR A 108 -6.52 9.70 2.76
N ASN A 109 -7.62 8.99 3.06
CA ASN A 109 -9.00 9.42 2.87
C ASN A 109 -9.58 9.22 1.46
N LEU A 110 -10.78 8.63 1.43
CA LEU A 110 -11.67 8.57 0.25
C LEU A 110 -13.03 9.24 0.54
N GLY A 111 -13.05 10.10 1.56
CA GLY A 111 -14.04 11.07 2.05
C GLY A 111 -15.31 10.49 2.67
N GLU A 112 -15.14 9.84 3.80
CA GLU A 112 -16.20 9.77 4.80
C GLU A 112 -16.00 10.89 5.83
N ALA A 113 -17.05 11.23 6.59
CA ALA A 113 -16.94 12.22 7.67
C ALA A 113 -15.82 11.83 8.65
N PRO A 114 -15.13 12.82 9.27
CA PRO A 114 -13.73 12.68 9.61
C PRO A 114 -13.43 11.47 10.51
N ALA A 115 -12.29 10.86 10.25
CA ALA A 115 -11.69 9.86 11.10
C ALA A 115 -11.69 10.32 12.56
N GLU A 116 -12.01 9.39 13.45
CA GLU A 116 -12.09 9.62 14.88
C GLU A 116 -10.68 9.63 15.50
N VAL A 117 -9.72 8.95 14.86
CA VAL A 117 -8.33 8.79 15.34
C VAL A 117 -7.33 8.85 14.21
N ALA A 118 -6.08 9.18 14.56
CA ALA A 118 -4.92 9.01 13.69
C ALA A 118 -4.68 7.52 13.41
N ILE A 119 -3.92 7.21 12.36
CA ILE A 119 -3.41 5.85 12.14
C ILE A 119 -2.47 5.49 13.30
N PRO A 120 -2.77 4.47 14.12
CA PRO A 120 -1.97 4.20 15.32
C PRO A 120 -0.52 3.83 15.00
N GLN A 121 0.40 4.22 15.87
CA GLN A 121 1.78 3.74 15.81
C GLN A 121 1.81 2.21 15.96
N ASN A 122 2.78 1.57 15.31
CA ASN A 122 2.96 0.11 15.18
C ASN A 122 1.84 -0.63 14.42
N LEU A 123 0.83 0.08 13.88
CA LEU A 123 -0.18 -0.56 13.06
C LEU A 123 0.46 -1.21 11.82
N LYS A 124 0.06 -2.45 11.55
CA LYS A 124 0.37 -3.18 10.34
C LYS A 124 -0.92 -3.60 9.64
N MET A 125 -0.95 -3.57 8.32
CA MET A 125 -2.10 -4.01 7.54
C MET A 125 -1.66 -4.75 6.28
N VAL A 126 -2.45 -5.75 5.91
CA VAL A 126 -2.42 -6.42 4.59
C VAL A 126 -3.79 -6.24 3.98
N ALA A 127 -3.84 -5.83 2.71
CA ALA A 127 -5.06 -5.79 1.91
C ALA A 127 -4.91 -6.72 0.69
N GLY A 128 -5.99 -7.38 0.27
CA GLY A 128 -5.95 -8.39 -0.79
C GLY A 128 -5.64 -9.80 -0.27
N ASP A 129 -5.21 -10.70 -1.15
CA ASP A 129 -4.85 -12.10 -0.81
C ASP A 129 -3.78 -12.65 -1.76
N ALA A 130 -2.61 -13.03 -1.22
CA ALA A 130 -1.50 -13.62 -1.97
C ALA A 130 -1.82 -15.01 -2.59
N GLN A 131 -2.80 -15.73 -2.05
CA GLN A 131 -3.16 -17.08 -2.49
C GLN A 131 -4.26 -17.07 -3.56
N ALA A 132 -5.02 -15.99 -3.71
CA ALA A 132 -6.10 -15.89 -4.68
C ALA A 132 -5.60 -16.13 -6.13
N LYS A 133 -6.22 -17.10 -6.81
CA LYS A 133 -5.95 -17.47 -8.21
C LYS A 133 -7.12 -17.14 -9.15
N THR A 134 -8.27 -16.73 -8.60
CA THR A 134 -9.47 -16.31 -9.35
C THR A 134 -10.13 -15.08 -8.72
N LYS A 135 -10.91 -14.33 -9.50
CA LYS A 135 -11.65 -13.15 -9.03
C LYS A 135 -12.52 -13.41 -7.78
N ALA A 136 -13.12 -14.60 -7.69
CA ALA A 136 -14.01 -14.97 -6.59
C ALA A 136 -13.29 -15.18 -5.24
N GLN A 137 -11.96 -15.36 -5.25
CA GLN A 137 -11.15 -15.52 -4.05
C GLN A 137 -10.64 -14.18 -3.51
N VAL A 138 -10.65 -13.11 -4.32
CA VAL A 138 -10.20 -11.78 -3.91
C VAL A 138 -11.14 -11.20 -2.85
N PRO A 139 -10.64 -10.74 -1.68
CA PRO A 139 -11.47 -10.07 -0.68
C PRO A 139 -12.17 -8.83 -1.26
N ALA A 140 -13.50 -8.86 -1.36
CA ALA A 140 -14.26 -7.87 -2.12
C ALA A 140 -14.10 -6.42 -1.62
N ASP A 141 -13.79 -6.22 -0.34
CA ASP A 141 -13.59 -4.90 0.26
C ASP A 141 -12.18 -4.34 0.01
N SER A 142 -11.21 -5.20 -0.33
CA SER A 142 -9.86 -4.76 -0.70
C SER A 142 -9.80 -4.06 -2.06
N LYS A 143 -10.85 -4.18 -2.90
CA LYS A 143 -10.94 -3.57 -4.24
C LYS A 143 -9.64 -3.70 -5.04
N ALA A 144 -9.04 -4.89 -5.00
CA ALA A 144 -7.83 -5.21 -5.75
C ALA A 144 -8.15 -5.25 -7.25
N GLU A 145 -8.05 -4.10 -7.91
CA GLU A 145 -8.58 -3.84 -9.24
C GLU A 145 -7.48 -3.41 -10.20
N TRP A 146 -7.57 -3.87 -11.44
CA TRP A 146 -6.64 -3.54 -12.52
C TRP A 146 -7.41 -2.96 -13.71
N PHE A 147 -6.90 -1.91 -14.31
CA PHE A 147 -7.50 -1.24 -15.47
C PHE A 147 -6.47 -0.37 -16.20
N CYS A 148 -6.81 0.12 -17.38
CA CYS A 148 -5.96 1.04 -18.12
C CYS A 148 -6.32 2.49 -17.83
N GLU A 149 -5.33 3.30 -17.44
CA GLU A 149 -5.48 4.75 -17.41
C GLU A 149 -5.68 5.28 -18.84
N GLY A 150 -6.59 6.24 -19.00
CA GLY A 150 -6.91 6.83 -20.31
C GLY A 150 -7.65 5.90 -21.28
N GLY A 151 -8.06 4.70 -20.86
CA GLY A 151 -8.74 3.72 -21.70
C GLY A 151 -7.80 2.82 -22.51
N GLY A 152 -8.35 2.17 -23.54
CA GLY A 152 -7.72 1.00 -24.17
C GLY A 152 -7.92 -0.25 -23.30
N GLY A 153 -6.98 -1.20 -23.34
CA GLY A 153 -7.00 -2.35 -22.42
C GLY A 153 -7.89 -3.52 -22.80
N GLY A 154 -9.05 -3.26 -23.41
CA GLY A 154 -10.08 -4.29 -23.59
C GLY A 154 -10.69 -4.74 -22.26
N ALA A 155 -11.43 -5.86 -22.27
CA ALA A 155 -11.92 -6.49 -21.06
C ALA A 155 -10.77 -7.13 -20.25
N LEU A 156 -11.00 -7.41 -18.97
CA LEU A 156 -10.07 -8.21 -18.17
C LEU A 156 -10.16 -9.70 -18.56
N ASP A 157 -9.02 -10.33 -18.74
CA ASP A 157 -8.90 -11.76 -19.00
C ASP A 157 -9.09 -12.61 -17.73
N ALA A 158 -9.08 -13.94 -17.90
CA ALA A 158 -9.12 -14.90 -16.80
C ALA A 158 -7.96 -14.73 -15.79
N ASN A 159 -6.83 -14.13 -16.19
CA ASN A 159 -5.71 -13.79 -15.30
C ASN A 159 -5.92 -12.48 -14.50
N GLY A 160 -6.98 -11.72 -14.81
CA GLY A 160 -7.37 -10.46 -14.17
C GLY A 160 -6.66 -9.20 -14.66
N PHE A 161 -5.87 -9.29 -15.74
CA PHE A 161 -5.27 -8.12 -16.40
C PHE A 161 -6.04 -7.74 -17.68
N PRO A 162 -5.90 -6.50 -18.18
CA PRO A 162 -6.45 -6.09 -19.47
C PRO A 162 -5.89 -6.93 -20.63
N SER A 163 -6.79 -7.39 -21.50
CA SER A 163 -6.54 -8.24 -22.67
C SER A 163 -5.82 -7.56 -23.84
N ALA A 164 -5.57 -6.26 -23.76
CA ALA A 164 -4.82 -5.51 -24.76
C ALA A 164 -4.03 -4.36 -24.12
N THR A 165 -3.13 -3.77 -24.91
CA THR A 165 -2.29 -2.65 -24.48
C THR A 165 -3.11 -1.47 -23.94
N CYS A 166 -2.71 -0.94 -22.77
CA CYS A 166 -3.26 0.29 -22.22
C CYS A 166 -2.82 1.53 -23.03
N GLY A 167 -3.69 2.53 -23.18
CA GLY A 167 -3.36 3.77 -23.90
C GLY A 167 -2.19 4.54 -23.24
N THR A 168 -2.21 4.68 -21.92
CA THR A 168 -1.11 5.29 -21.15
C THR A 168 -0.43 4.26 -20.25
N HIS A 169 -0.96 4.05 -19.04
CA HIS A 169 -0.41 3.17 -18.02
C HIS A 169 -1.40 2.04 -17.71
N LEU A 170 -0.86 0.86 -17.38
CA LEU A 170 -1.63 -0.08 -16.57
C LEU A 170 -1.69 0.48 -15.15
N GLN A 171 -2.89 0.48 -14.56
CA GLN A 171 -3.14 0.99 -13.22
C GLN A 171 -3.70 -0.11 -12.33
N GLN A 172 -3.25 -0.12 -11.08
CA GLN A 172 -3.78 -0.92 -9.99
C GLN A 172 -4.38 0.00 -8.93
N LEU A 173 -5.49 -0.43 -8.33
CA LEU A 173 -6.01 0.07 -7.06
C LEU A 173 -6.03 -1.06 -6.02
N LEU A 174 -5.81 -0.68 -4.76
CA LEU A 174 -5.98 -1.56 -3.60
C LEU A 174 -6.36 -0.71 -2.38
N TYR A 175 -7.39 -1.13 -1.65
CA TYR A 175 -8.02 -0.42 -0.55
C TYR A 175 -7.73 -1.17 0.74
N PHE A 176 -7.31 -0.45 1.78
CA PHE A 176 -7.05 -1.02 3.10
C PHE A 176 -8.26 -0.88 4.04
N PRO A 177 -8.28 -1.64 5.14
CA PRO A 177 -9.16 -1.38 6.28
C PRO A 177 -9.13 0.09 6.74
N SER A 178 -10.24 0.55 7.32
CA SER A 178 -10.39 1.93 7.82
C SER A 178 -10.98 2.02 9.23
N CYS A 179 -11.27 0.88 9.84
CA CYS A 179 -11.58 0.76 11.26
C CYS A 179 -10.39 0.15 12.00
N VAL A 180 -10.16 0.59 13.24
CA VAL A 180 -9.10 0.07 14.10
C VAL A 180 -9.57 -0.03 15.56
N ASN A 181 -9.12 -1.07 16.26
CA ASN A 181 -9.13 -1.13 17.71
C ASN A 181 -7.79 -0.58 18.22
N GLU A 182 -7.80 0.57 18.91
CA GLU A 182 -6.57 1.22 19.38
C GLU A 182 -5.77 0.39 20.41
N ALA A 183 -6.42 -0.57 21.10
CA ALA A 183 -5.76 -1.40 22.09
C ALA A 183 -5.12 -2.68 21.50
N THR A 184 -5.75 -3.29 20.48
CA THR A 184 -5.27 -4.54 19.86
C THR A 184 -4.58 -4.35 18.51
N LEU A 185 -4.73 -3.17 17.89
CA LEU A 185 -4.35 -2.86 16.51
C LEU A 185 -5.03 -3.75 15.45
N GLU A 186 -6.08 -4.49 15.83
CA GLU A 186 -6.93 -5.21 14.87
C GLU A 186 -7.68 -4.21 14.00
N THR A 187 -7.86 -4.55 12.72
CA THR A 187 -8.50 -3.68 11.73
C THR A 187 -9.67 -4.35 11.04
N ALA A 188 -10.61 -3.53 10.57
CA ALA A 188 -11.74 -3.97 9.77
C ALA A 188 -12.08 -2.99 8.65
N TYR A 189 -12.72 -3.50 7.60
CA TYR A 189 -13.39 -2.67 6.61
C TYR A 189 -14.71 -2.15 7.17
N LYS A 190 -15.05 -0.92 6.82
CA LYS A 190 -16.35 -0.34 7.16
C LYS A 190 -17.49 -1.05 6.45
N SER A 191 -18.59 -1.20 7.15
CA SER A 191 -19.85 -1.72 6.59
C SER A 191 -21.03 -1.19 7.37
N ARG A 192 -22.11 -0.85 6.66
CA ARG A 192 -23.41 -0.53 7.26
C ARG A 192 -23.99 -1.69 8.06
N THR A 193 -23.58 -2.93 7.76
CA THR A 193 -24.01 -4.13 8.50
C THR A 193 -23.49 -4.20 9.93
N HIS A 194 -22.51 -3.38 10.32
CA HIS A 194 -22.02 -3.32 11.70
C HIS A 194 -22.99 -2.59 12.65
N GLY A 195 -23.98 -1.86 12.12
CA GLY A 195 -25.03 -1.20 12.91
C GLY A 195 -24.58 0.00 13.75
N THR A 196 -23.33 0.43 13.64
CA THR A 196 -22.75 1.57 14.37
C THR A 196 -22.82 2.88 13.57
N PRO A 197 -22.81 4.06 14.22
CA PRO A 197 -22.82 5.35 13.52
C PRO A 197 -21.60 5.59 12.62
N ASN A 198 -20.43 5.06 12.99
CA ASN A 198 -19.17 5.20 12.24
C ASN A 198 -18.95 4.09 11.19
N TRP A 199 -19.89 3.15 11.08
CA TRP A 199 -19.81 1.92 10.26
C TRP A 199 -18.59 1.03 10.58
N CYS A 200 -18.05 1.09 11.79
CA CYS A 200 -17.03 0.16 12.29
C CYS A 200 -17.61 -0.90 13.22
N PRO A 201 -16.95 -2.05 13.41
CA PRO A 201 -17.33 -3.01 14.46
C PRO A 201 -17.42 -2.32 15.84
N LYS A 202 -18.31 -2.82 16.71
CA LYS A 202 -18.49 -2.27 18.07
C LYS A 202 -17.15 -2.23 18.82
N GLY A 203 -16.77 -1.07 19.33
CA GLY A 203 -15.49 -0.85 20.02
C GLY A 203 -14.31 -0.45 19.11
N MET A 204 -14.49 -0.42 17.78
CA MET A 204 -13.52 0.14 16.84
C MET A 204 -13.86 1.57 16.43
N LYS A 205 -12.83 2.33 16.08
CA LYS A 205 -12.90 3.70 15.59
C LYS A 205 -12.46 3.81 14.14
N SER A 206 -12.96 4.81 13.43
CA SER A 206 -12.52 5.17 12.08
C SER A 206 -11.15 5.86 12.10
N MET A 207 -10.25 5.43 11.22
CA MET A 207 -8.96 6.07 10.92
C MET A 207 -8.91 6.48 9.43
N PRO A 208 -7.94 7.32 8.99
CA PRO A 208 -7.78 7.65 7.58
C PRO A 208 -7.61 6.39 6.72
N GLN A 209 -8.51 6.15 5.77
CA GLN A 209 -8.41 4.97 4.90
C GLN A 209 -7.23 5.11 3.94
N LEU A 210 -6.31 4.16 3.99
CA LEU A 210 -5.23 4.00 3.03
C LEU A 210 -5.75 3.34 1.74
N ARG A 211 -5.32 3.86 0.58
CA ARG A 211 -5.50 3.23 -0.73
C ARG A 211 -4.25 3.39 -1.58
N PHE A 212 -3.73 2.28 -2.10
CA PHE A 212 -2.70 2.33 -3.14
C PHE A 212 -3.34 2.62 -4.51
N SER A 213 -2.68 3.52 -5.25
CA SER A 213 -2.89 3.72 -6.68
C SER A 213 -1.53 3.67 -7.36
N ILE A 214 -1.33 2.66 -8.18
CA ILE A 214 -0.01 2.36 -8.76
C ILE A 214 -0.15 2.35 -10.28
N ARG A 215 0.77 3.03 -10.96
CA ARG A 215 0.83 3.13 -12.43
C ARG A 215 2.09 2.46 -12.93
N TYR A 216 1.98 1.71 -14.02
CA TYR A 216 3.06 0.89 -14.57
C TYR A 216 3.35 1.26 -16.03
N ASN A 217 4.64 1.44 -16.35
CA ASN A 217 5.15 1.83 -17.67
C ASN A 217 5.33 0.63 -18.60
N LEU A 218 4.27 -0.16 -18.83
CA LEU A 218 4.35 -1.35 -19.70
C LEU A 218 4.83 -1.03 -21.12
N ARG A 219 4.41 0.11 -21.70
CA ARG A 219 4.84 0.55 -23.04
C ARG A 219 6.36 0.78 -23.16
N LYS A 220 7.09 0.97 -22.05
CA LYS A 220 8.57 1.07 -22.03
C LYS A 220 9.25 -0.29 -22.22
N VAL A 221 8.61 -1.38 -21.79
CA VAL A 221 9.18 -2.74 -21.78
C VAL A 221 8.55 -3.67 -22.83
N LEU A 222 7.34 -3.32 -23.28
CA LEU A 222 6.58 -3.95 -24.35
C LEU A 222 6.22 -2.88 -25.40
N PRO A 223 7.19 -2.36 -26.19
CA PRO A 223 6.95 -1.26 -27.13
C PRO A 223 5.98 -1.65 -28.26
N ASN A 224 5.95 -2.93 -28.64
CA ASN A 224 5.03 -3.49 -29.63
C ASN A 224 3.63 -3.79 -29.07
N GLY A 225 3.43 -3.58 -27.76
CA GLY A 225 2.18 -3.90 -27.06
C GLY A 225 1.92 -5.39 -26.87
N TRP A 226 0.69 -5.71 -26.48
CA TRP A 226 0.08 -7.04 -26.47
C TRP A 226 -1.40 -6.96 -26.85
N SER A 227 -1.96 -8.12 -27.23
CA SER A 227 -3.39 -8.36 -27.43
C SER A 227 -3.72 -9.85 -27.26
N GLY A 228 -4.91 -10.14 -26.76
CA GLY A 228 -5.41 -11.50 -26.54
C GLY A 228 -5.17 -12.03 -25.11
N ALA A 229 -5.75 -13.21 -24.85
CA ALA A 229 -6.01 -13.78 -23.51
C ALA A 229 -4.79 -14.07 -22.60
N ALA A 230 -3.58 -13.76 -23.07
CA ALA A 230 -2.32 -14.06 -22.42
C ALA A 230 -1.48 -12.78 -22.31
N ALA A 231 -1.86 -11.90 -21.39
CA ALA A 231 -1.04 -10.75 -21.01
C ALA A 231 0.41 -11.21 -20.71
N PRO A 232 1.45 -10.63 -21.34
CA PRO A 232 2.85 -11.06 -21.20
C PRO A 232 3.49 -10.56 -19.89
N PHE A 233 2.70 -10.54 -18.82
CA PHE A 233 3.10 -10.11 -17.49
C PHE A 233 2.23 -10.74 -16.39
N LYS A 234 2.77 -10.75 -15.17
CA LYS A 234 2.17 -11.32 -13.97
C LYS A 234 2.65 -10.59 -12.72
N LEU A 235 2.10 -10.94 -11.56
CA LEU A 235 2.70 -10.62 -10.28
C LEU A 235 3.68 -11.72 -9.87
N SER A 236 4.62 -11.41 -8.98
CA SER A 236 5.53 -12.38 -8.38
C SER A 236 4.80 -13.53 -7.66
N CYS A 237 3.59 -13.27 -7.13
CA CYS A 237 2.69 -14.27 -6.52
C CYS A 237 1.79 -15.05 -7.52
N GLY A 238 1.79 -14.69 -8.82
CA GLY A 238 0.95 -15.30 -9.86
C GLY A 238 0.05 -14.31 -10.62
N PRO A 239 -1.25 -14.63 -10.86
CA PRO A 239 -2.16 -13.80 -11.65
C PRO A 239 -2.50 -12.47 -10.94
N ALA A 240 -3.19 -11.54 -11.62
CA ALA A 240 -3.61 -10.28 -11.01
C ALA A 240 -4.45 -10.49 -9.74
N TRP A 241 -5.17 -11.61 -9.64
CA TRP A 241 -5.98 -11.96 -8.48
C TRP A 241 -5.18 -12.14 -7.18
N CYS A 242 -3.90 -12.50 -7.24
CA CYS A 242 -3.06 -12.57 -6.04
C CYS A 242 -2.62 -11.20 -5.52
N SER A 243 -3.16 -10.12 -6.09
CA SER A 243 -2.90 -8.75 -5.66
C SER A 243 -3.13 -8.61 -4.17
N HIS A 244 -2.07 -8.19 -3.50
CA HIS A 244 -2.11 -7.67 -2.16
C HIS A 244 -1.17 -6.47 -2.08
N GLY A 245 -1.20 -5.84 -0.91
CA GLY A 245 -0.34 -4.75 -0.58
C GLY A 245 -0.35 -4.58 0.92
N ASP A 246 0.77 -4.09 1.40
CA ASP A 246 1.16 -4.21 2.78
C ASP A 246 1.68 -2.87 3.28
N PHE A 247 1.44 -2.63 4.56
CA PHE A 247 1.72 -1.37 5.20
C PHE A 247 2.17 -1.60 6.63
N ILE A 248 3.29 -0.99 7.01
CA ILE A 248 3.62 -0.72 8.41
C ILE A 248 3.66 0.79 8.56
N ASN A 249 2.84 1.31 9.48
CA ASN A 249 2.80 2.74 9.76
C ASN A 249 4.17 3.22 10.24
N GLY A 250 4.64 4.34 9.71
CA GLY A 250 5.83 5.05 10.16
C GLY A 250 5.69 6.56 10.07
N TRP A 251 4.49 7.07 9.81
CA TRP A 251 4.18 8.50 9.98
C TRP A 251 4.63 8.99 11.34
N THR A 252 5.27 10.16 11.40
CA THR A 252 5.51 10.84 12.67
C THR A 252 4.16 11.16 13.33
N GLU A 253 4.08 11.07 14.67
CA GLU A 253 2.79 11.18 15.35
C GLU A 253 2.08 12.52 15.14
N ASP A 254 2.84 13.60 15.02
CA ASP A 254 2.33 14.95 14.74
C ASP A 254 1.67 15.02 13.35
N SER A 255 2.31 14.45 12.33
CA SER A 255 1.72 14.35 10.99
C SER A 255 0.57 13.36 10.92
N ALA A 256 0.63 12.23 11.64
CA ALA A 256 -0.49 11.29 11.74
C ALA A 256 -1.73 11.93 12.38
N ARG A 257 -1.55 12.77 13.41
CA ARG A 257 -2.62 13.60 14.00
C ARG A 257 -3.09 14.70 13.04
N ALA A 258 -2.17 15.38 12.35
CA ALA A 258 -2.50 16.42 11.36
C ALA A 258 -3.26 15.87 10.14
N MET A 259 -3.13 14.58 9.82
CA MET A 259 -3.89 13.88 8.78
C MET A 259 -5.37 13.66 9.17
N VAL A 260 -5.72 13.61 10.46
CA VAL A 260 -7.12 13.37 10.87
C VAL A 260 -8.10 14.41 10.31
N PRO A 261 -7.91 15.74 10.46
CA PRO A 261 -8.81 16.72 9.84
C PRO A 261 -8.83 16.67 8.31
N THR A 262 -7.80 16.10 7.66
CA THR A 262 -7.75 15.90 6.20
C THR A 262 -8.75 14.83 5.71
N THR A 263 -9.44 14.16 6.62
CA THR A 263 -10.42 13.14 6.24
C THR A 263 -11.82 13.67 5.91
N SER A 264 -12.14 14.92 6.25
CA SER A 264 -13.52 15.43 6.20
C SER A 264 -14.12 15.77 4.81
N SER A 265 -13.34 15.79 3.72
CA SER A 265 -13.82 16.01 2.33
C SER A 265 -13.17 15.08 1.30
N LYS A 266 -13.90 14.75 0.23
CA LYS A 266 -13.38 14.04 -0.98
C LYS A 266 -12.69 14.95 -1.99
N ARG A 267 -12.97 16.25 -1.98
CA ARG A 267 -12.80 17.12 -3.16
C ARG A 267 -11.59 18.03 -3.10
N ASP A 268 -11.27 18.48 -1.91
CA ASP A 268 -10.25 19.49 -1.64
C ASP A 268 -8.97 18.77 -1.20
N PHE A 269 -7.78 19.29 -1.51
CA PHE A 269 -6.50 18.63 -1.20
C PHE A 269 -5.77 19.31 -0.03
N PHE A 270 -5.20 18.52 0.89
CA PHE A 270 -4.37 18.98 2.00
C PHE A 270 -3.01 18.29 2.06
N GLY A 271 -1.95 19.11 2.13
CA GLY A 271 -0.59 18.66 2.39
C GLY A 271 -0.33 18.49 3.89
N VAL A 272 -0.04 17.27 4.32
CA VAL A 272 0.33 17.00 5.72
C VAL A 272 1.78 17.44 5.98
N ASN A 273 1.93 18.54 6.71
CA ASN A 273 3.22 19.00 7.23
C ASN A 273 3.56 18.29 8.55
N GLY A 274 4.79 18.47 9.03
CA GLY A 274 5.20 18.00 10.35
C GLY A 274 6.63 18.39 10.72
N SER A 275 7.10 17.79 11.80
CA SER A 275 8.41 17.96 12.43
C SER A 275 9.62 17.73 11.50
N ARG A 276 9.45 17.00 10.38
CA ARG A 276 10.50 16.74 9.38
C ARG A 276 10.37 17.61 8.12
N GLY A 277 9.42 18.55 8.09
CA GLY A 277 9.30 19.57 7.05
C GLY A 277 7.89 19.71 6.47
N ALA A 278 7.77 20.52 5.43
CA ALA A 278 6.54 20.69 4.69
C ALA A 278 6.23 19.49 3.78
N TYR A 279 4.95 19.29 3.45
CA TYR A 279 4.52 18.41 2.37
C TYR A 279 5.25 18.80 1.07
N LYS A 280 5.72 17.79 0.30
CA LYS A 280 6.51 17.96 -0.92
C LYS A 280 7.87 18.67 -0.74
N ALA A 281 8.39 18.79 0.48
CA ALA A 281 9.80 19.13 0.71
C ALA A 281 10.78 18.06 0.19
N GLY A 282 10.28 16.87 -0.18
CA GLY A 282 11.05 15.81 -0.82
C GLY A 282 11.85 14.94 0.14
N ALA A 283 12.41 13.87 -0.39
CA ALA A 283 13.30 12.98 0.33
C ALA A 283 14.59 13.73 0.73
N GLN A 284 14.88 13.80 2.03
CA GLN A 284 16.07 14.47 2.57
C GLN A 284 17.35 13.63 2.44
N CYS A 285 17.23 12.39 1.94
CA CYS A 285 18.30 11.43 1.77
C CYS A 285 17.89 10.36 0.73
N LYS A 286 18.86 9.56 0.28
CA LYS A 286 18.63 8.48 -0.69
C LYS A 286 18.37 7.16 0.04
N ALA A 287 17.13 6.68 0.00
CA ALA A 287 16.73 5.37 0.50
C ALA A 287 17.54 4.22 -0.13
N THR A 288 17.97 3.25 0.68
CA THR A 288 18.73 2.06 0.26
C THR A 288 18.31 0.81 1.03
N ASP A 289 18.52 -0.38 0.44
CA ASP A 289 18.31 -1.64 1.16
C ASP A 289 19.17 -1.71 2.43
N ALA A 290 18.54 -1.72 3.62
CA ALA A 290 19.22 -1.76 4.91
C ALA A 290 19.92 -3.11 5.22
N ASP A 291 19.77 -4.12 4.37
CA ASP A 291 20.31 -5.47 4.57
C ASP A 291 20.76 -6.11 3.24
N PRO A 292 21.63 -5.45 2.46
CA PRO A 292 21.87 -5.78 1.05
C PRO A 292 22.58 -7.13 0.83
N THR A 293 23.05 -7.78 1.91
CA THR A 293 23.75 -9.07 1.88
C THR A 293 22.84 -10.29 2.03
N ARG A 294 21.55 -10.11 2.33
CA ARG A 294 20.58 -11.21 2.53
C ARG A 294 19.32 -11.04 1.69
N GLY A 295 18.68 -12.16 1.36
CA GLY A 295 17.56 -12.21 0.40
C GLY A 295 18.05 -12.05 -1.04
N THR A 296 17.11 -11.74 -1.94
CA THR A 296 17.37 -11.54 -3.37
C THR A 296 16.40 -10.55 -3.99
N SER A 297 16.91 -9.74 -4.92
CA SER A 297 16.12 -8.88 -5.83
C SER A 297 15.78 -9.56 -7.16
N ASP A 298 16.39 -10.72 -7.42
CA ASP A 298 16.18 -11.55 -8.61
C ASP A 298 15.00 -12.50 -8.40
N TYR A 299 14.03 -12.44 -9.31
CA TYR A 299 12.80 -13.23 -9.24
C TYR A 299 13.05 -14.73 -9.41
N ALA A 300 13.89 -15.16 -10.34
CA ALA A 300 14.17 -16.58 -10.56
C ALA A 300 14.85 -17.18 -9.32
N LYS A 301 15.78 -16.45 -8.70
CA LYS A 301 16.36 -16.83 -7.40
C LYS A 301 15.31 -16.88 -6.29
N SER A 302 14.39 -15.92 -6.22
CA SER A 302 13.32 -15.96 -5.21
C SER A 302 12.44 -17.21 -5.34
N VAL A 303 12.05 -17.59 -6.57
CA VAL A 303 11.25 -18.79 -6.84
C VAL A 303 12.04 -20.06 -6.49
N VAL A 304 13.33 -20.12 -6.81
CA VAL A 304 14.19 -21.26 -6.44
C VAL A 304 14.34 -21.40 -4.92
N VAL A 305 14.46 -20.30 -4.18
CA VAL A 305 14.58 -20.35 -2.72
C VAL A 305 13.25 -20.77 -2.09
N MET A 306 12.11 -20.25 -2.55
CA MET A 306 10.77 -20.68 -2.10
C MET A 306 10.49 -22.15 -2.43
N GLY A 307 10.86 -22.61 -3.62
CA GLY A 307 10.59 -23.96 -4.11
C GLY A 307 11.44 -25.07 -3.46
N LYS A 308 12.45 -24.73 -2.64
CA LYS A 308 13.36 -25.70 -2.00
C LYS A 308 12.72 -26.51 -0.85
N ARG A 309 11.43 -26.34 -0.56
CA ARG A 309 10.65 -27.26 0.28
C ARG A 309 9.21 -27.42 -0.19
N SER A 310 8.76 -28.66 -0.24
CA SER A 310 7.37 -28.99 0.09
C SER A 310 7.11 -28.63 1.55
N VAL A 311 6.04 -27.88 1.82
CA VAL A 311 5.56 -27.65 3.19
C VAL A 311 4.04 -27.73 3.15
N ASP A 312 3.48 -28.54 4.05
CA ASP A 312 2.05 -28.60 4.28
C ASP A 312 1.49 -27.20 4.57
N SER A 313 0.34 -26.89 3.99
CA SER A 313 -0.36 -25.63 4.23
C SER A 313 -0.94 -25.61 5.64
N ALA A 314 -0.09 -25.31 6.63
CA ALA A 314 -0.51 -24.88 7.96
C ALA A 314 -1.34 -23.60 7.80
N GLY A 315 -2.66 -23.77 7.72
CA GLY A 315 -3.58 -22.75 7.24
C GLY A 315 -3.64 -21.53 8.15
N TRP A 316 -2.98 -20.44 7.72
CA TRP A 316 -3.24 -19.12 8.28
C TRP A 316 -4.55 -18.58 7.70
N GLN A 317 -5.68 -18.94 8.30
CA GLN A 317 -6.88 -18.14 8.12
C GLN A 317 -6.67 -16.83 8.88
N SER A 318 -6.89 -15.70 8.20
CA SER A 318 -7.07 -14.42 8.88
C SER A 318 -8.17 -14.57 9.94
N ARG A 319 -7.92 -14.11 11.17
CA ARG A 319 -8.93 -14.06 12.23
C ARG A 319 -9.96 -12.94 12.00
N SER A 320 -10.51 -12.89 10.80
CA SER A 320 -11.58 -11.99 10.36
C SER A 320 -12.90 -12.76 10.23
N ARG A 321 -13.24 -13.56 11.25
CA ARG A 321 -14.58 -14.12 11.50
C ARG A 321 -14.78 -14.33 13.00
N LEU A 322 -15.64 -13.49 13.60
CA LEU A 322 -16.81 -13.92 14.40
C LEU A 322 -17.47 -12.70 15.06
N VAL A 323 -18.43 -12.08 14.36
CA VAL A 323 -19.72 -11.76 14.97
C VAL A 323 -20.81 -12.06 13.93
N ARG A 324 -21.54 -13.15 14.15
CA ARG A 324 -22.88 -13.36 13.58
C ARG A 324 -23.77 -13.77 14.75
N SER A 325 -24.89 -13.04 14.88
CA SER A 325 -26.09 -13.40 15.64
C SER A 325 -25.90 -13.95 17.06
N GLU A 326 -26.14 -13.09 18.04
CA GLU A 326 -27.48 -13.03 18.62
C GLU A 326 -28.08 -11.64 18.31
#